data_AF-A0A8B8APZ0-F1
#
_entry.id   AF-A0A8B8APZ0-F1
#
_cell.length_a   1.000
_cell.length_b   1.000
_cell.length_c   1.000
_cell.angle_alpha   90.00
_cell.angle_beta   90.00
_cell.angle_gamma   90.00
#
_symmetry.space_group_name_H-M   'P 1'
#
loop_
_entity.id
_entity.type
_entity.pdbx_description
1 polymer ?
#
loop_
_entity_poly.entity_id
_entity_poly.type
_entity_poly.pdbx_seq_one_letter_code
_entity_poly.pdbx_strand_id
1 'polypeptide(L)'
;MTVRFFPCMVFLSSFAAFAAIPNTTHHVTTTKATTTTRHTPEPFEFANNFYMYDRDNHYFCLSHHTTRTHVHYCLCYHVPMEDRYEIGNPLTLLKLEKRMFEFFDAGYRTQLPMTELLYYSRRNFNMCTHTNANPGTNTTLYFVYPKPDEYHSST
;
A
#
# COMPACT_ATOMS: atom_id res chain seq x y z
N MET A 1 31.47 46.12 49.59
CA MET A 1 30.40 45.63 48.68
C MET A 1 30.22 46.66 47.59
N THR A 2 30.67 46.34 46.39
CA THR A 2 30.59 47.21 45.21
C THR A 2 30.34 46.31 44.01
N VAL A 3 29.12 46.39 43.49
CA VAL A 3 28.66 45.66 42.31
C VAL A 3 29.25 46.37 41.08
N ARG A 4 29.95 45.63 40.22
CA ARG A 4 30.26 46.07 38.86
C ARG A 4 29.65 45.08 37.87
N PHE A 5 28.64 45.56 37.17
CA PHE A 5 28.02 44.94 36.01
C PHE A 5 29.03 44.84 34.87
N PHE A 6 29.15 43.64 34.29
CA PHE A 6 29.77 43.40 32.98
C PHE A 6 28.71 42.70 32.12
N PRO A 7 28.22 43.31 31.02
CA PRO A 7 27.40 42.61 30.05
C PRO A 7 28.32 42.02 28.98
N CYS A 8 28.32 40.71 28.77
CA CYS A 8 28.92 40.14 27.57
C CYS A 8 28.21 38.86 27.13
N MET A 9 27.38 39.04 26.11
CA MET A 9 27.03 38.11 25.04
C MET A 9 26.64 36.67 25.41
N VAL A 10 25.32 36.46 25.38
CA VAL A 10 24.69 35.17 25.14
C VAL A 10 25.06 34.72 23.73
N PHE A 11 26.00 33.77 23.60
CA PHE A 11 26.19 33.04 22.35
C PHE A 11 25.13 31.93 22.26
N LEU A 12 24.05 32.20 21.52
CA LEU A 12 23.20 31.14 20.97
C LEU A 12 24.01 30.37 19.92
N SER A 13 24.64 29.26 20.32
CA SER A 13 25.10 28.27 19.35
C SER A 13 23.92 27.39 18.95
N SER A 14 23.24 27.79 17.87
CA SER A 14 22.28 26.97 17.15
C SER A 14 22.98 25.73 16.59
N PHE A 15 23.03 24.65 17.37
CA PHE A 15 23.32 23.34 16.82
C PHE A 15 22.10 22.91 16.02
N ALA A 16 22.20 23.07 14.70
CA ALA A 16 21.29 22.46 13.75
C ALA A 16 21.29 20.95 14.01
N ALA A 17 20.22 20.46 14.64
CA ALA A 17 19.93 19.05 14.67
C ALA A 17 19.66 18.63 13.22
N PHE A 18 20.69 18.12 12.55
CA PHE A 18 20.50 17.26 11.40
C PHE A 18 19.76 16.03 11.92
N ALA A 19 18.43 16.10 11.88
CA ALA A 19 17.61 14.92 11.94
C ALA A 19 18.05 14.05 10.77
N ALA A 20 18.83 13.01 11.06
CA ALA A 20 19.11 11.96 10.11
C ALA A 20 17.75 11.45 9.65
N ILE A 21 17.37 11.80 8.42
CA ILE A 21 16.23 11.22 7.74
C ILE A 21 16.55 9.73 7.70
N PRO A 22 15.80 8.86 8.41
CA PRO A 22 16.06 7.44 8.31
C PRO A 22 15.77 7.07 6.85
N ASN A 23 16.83 6.73 6.12
CA ASN A 23 16.73 6.17 4.79
C ASN A 23 16.20 4.75 4.96
N THR A 24 14.92 4.61 5.30
CA THR A 24 14.23 3.33 5.29
C THR A 24 13.95 2.99 3.84
N THR A 25 14.96 2.47 3.14
CA THR A 25 14.72 1.73 1.91
C THR A 25 13.92 0.49 2.33
N HIS A 26 12.58 0.58 2.27
CA HIS A 26 11.66 -0.54 2.48
C HIS A 26 11.83 -1.51 1.31
N HIS A 27 12.97 -2.20 1.22
CA HIS A 27 13.13 -3.36 0.37
C HIS A 27 12.33 -4.49 1.00
N VAL A 28 11.01 -4.50 0.74
CA VAL A 28 10.17 -5.65 1.01
C VAL A 28 10.71 -6.78 0.16
N THR A 29 11.29 -7.79 0.80
CA THR A 29 11.78 -8.98 0.10
C THR A 29 10.58 -9.75 -0.42
N THR A 30 10.33 -9.68 -1.73
CA THR A 30 9.26 -10.39 -2.40
C THR A 30 9.49 -11.89 -2.25
N THR A 31 8.70 -12.55 -1.40
CA THR A 31 8.79 -14.00 -1.20
C THR A 31 7.53 -14.63 -1.74
N LYS A 32 7.63 -15.68 -2.56
CA LYS A 32 6.46 -16.44 -3.01
C LYS A 32 5.82 -17.10 -1.78
N ALA A 33 4.61 -16.69 -1.42
CA ALA A 33 3.87 -17.31 -0.33
C ALA A 33 3.55 -18.78 -0.70
N THR A 34 3.99 -19.74 0.12
CA THR A 34 3.87 -21.18 -0.16
C THR A 34 2.49 -21.76 0.16
N THR A 35 1.62 -20.98 0.79
CA THR A 35 0.24 -21.36 1.14
C THR A 35 -0.75 -20.29 0.73
N THR A 36 -1.73 -20.67 -0.07
CA THR A 36 -2.91 -19.86 -0.41
C THR A 36 -4.16 -20.72 -0.26
N THR A 37 -5.01 -20.38 0.71
CA THR A 37 -6.44 -20.42 0.46
C THR A 37 -6.82 -19.02 0.01
N ARG A 38 -6.91 -18.79 -1.30
CA ARG A 38 -7.87 -17.77 -1.76
C ARG A 38 -9.20 -18.19 -1.16
N HIS A 39 -9.85 -17.32 -0.40
CA HIS A 39 -11.22 -17.61 0.02
C HIS A 39 -12.02 -17.90 -1.24
N THR A 40 -12.67 -19.07 -1.29
CA THR A 40 -13.39 -19.60 -2.46
C THR A 40 -14.18 -18.46 -3.11
N PRO A 41 -14.14 -18.29 -4.44
CA PRO A 41 -14.96 -17.28 -5.11
C PRO A 41 -16.42 -17.47 -4.68
N GLU A 42 -16.91 -16.60 -3.81
CA GLU A 42 -18.30 -16.58 -3.37
C GLU A 42 -19.14 -15.99 -4.51
N PRO A 43 -20.41 -16.41 -4.64
CA PRO A 43 -21.35 -15.73 -5.52
C PRO A 43 -21.35 -14.21 -5.25
N PHE A 44 -21.46 -13.40 -6.31
CA PHE A 44 -21.42 -11.94 -6.23
C PHE A 44 -22.38 -11.35 -5.18
N GLU A 45 -23.50 -12.04 -4.89
CA GLU A 45 -24.48 -11.67 -3.88
C GLU A 45 -23.91 -11.57 -2.45
N PHE A 46 -22.76 -12.19 -2.17
CA PHE A 46 -22.13 -12.24 -0.84
C PHE A 46 -20.78 -11.54 -0.78
N ALA A 47 -20.38 -10.83 -1.83
CA ALA A 47 -19.09 -10.16 -1.90
C ALA A 47 -19.23 -8.71 -2.42
N ASN A 48 -18.60 -7.78 -1.70
CA ASN A 48 -18.48 -6.39 -2.12
C ASN A 48 -17.03 -6.08 -2.46
N ASN A 49 -16.80 -5.64 -3.70
CA ASN A 49 -15.51 -5.23 -4.20
C ASN A 49 -15.52 -3.72 -4.49
N PHE A 50 -14.53 -3.00 -3.96
CA PHE A 50 -14.29 -1.61 -4.28
C PHE A 50 -12.89 -1.44 -4.84
N TYR A 51 -12.79 -0.79 -6.00
CA TYR A 51 -11.53 -0.58 -6.69
C TYR A 51 -11.16 0.89 -6.64
N MET A 52 -9.86 1.14 -6.51
CA MET A 52 -9.35 2.49 -6.53
C MET A 52 -7.94 2.52 -7.11
N TYR A 53 -7.72 3.46 -8.03
CA TYR A 53 -6.40 3.79 -8.52
C TYR A 53 -5.97 5.12 -7.93
N ASP A 54 -4.87 5.11 -7.19
CA ASP A 54 -4.17 6.31 -6.77
C ASP A 54 -3.25 6.77 -7.90
N ARG A 55 -3.59 7.90 -8.52
CA ARG A 55 -2.83 8.45 -9.66
C ARG A 55 -1.48 9.01 -9.25
N ASP A 56 -1.33 9.46 -8.01
CA ASP A 56 -0.12 10.14 -7.54
C ASP A 56 0.96 9.13 -7.16
N ASN A 57 0.56 8.02 -6.54
CA ASN A 57 1.46 6.95 -6.09
C ASN A 57 1.41 5.69 -6.97
N HIS A 58 0.57 5.68 -8.00
CA HIS A 58 0.39 4.59 -8.96
C HIS A 58 -0.01 3.24 -8.35
N TYR A 59 -0.69 3.24 -7.21
CA TYR A 59 -1.22 2.03 -6.60
C TYR A 59 -2.66 1.79 -7.03
N PHE A 60 -2.90 0.65 -7.66
CA PHE A 60 -4.23 0.10 -7.91
C PHE A 60 -4.58 -0.88 -6.78
N CYS A 61 -5.63 -0.59 -6.03
CA CYS A 61 -6.07 -1.43 -4.93
C CYS A 61 -7.53 -1.87 -5.06
N LEU A 62 -7.82 -3.05 -4.52
CA LEU A 62 -9.13 -3.65 -4.34
C LEU A 62 -9.37 -3.89 -2.85
N SER A 63 -10.46 -3.33 -2.31
CA SER A 63 -11.04 -3.78 -1.05
C SER A 63 -12.06 -4.86 -1.33
N HIS A 64 -11.84 -6.06 -0.81
CA HIS A 64 -12.79 -7.16 -0.85
C HIS A 64 -13.38 -7.39 0.54
N HIS A 65 -14.71 -7.51 0.59
CA HIS A 65 -15.44 -7.91 1.77
C HIS A 65 -16.45 -9.00 1.41
N THR A 66 -16.42 -10.13 2.11
CA THR A 66 -17.46 -11.16 2.02
C THR A 66 -18.32 -11.18 3.28
N THR A 67 -19.63 -11.07 3.11
CA THR A 67 -20.60 -11.03 4.20
C THR A 67 -20.81 -12.39 4.85
N ARG A 68 -20.56 -13.48 4.11
CA ARG A 68 -20.78 -14.85 4.58
C ARG A 68 -19.68 -15.36 5.50
N THR A 69 -18.43 -15.09 5.16
CA THR A 69 -17.28 -15.55 5.94
C THR A 69 -16.63 -14.43 6.76
N HIS A 70 -17.17 -13.20 6.68
CA HIS A 70 -16.64 -12.01 7.35
C HIS A 70 -15.15 -11.78 7.10
N VAL A 71 -14.68 -12.16 5.90
CA VAL A 71 -13.31 -11.93 5.47
C VAL A 71 -13.22 -10.57 4.82
N HIS A 72 -12.24 -9.80 5.27
CA HIS A 72 -11.89 -8.51 4.70
C HIS A 72 -10.42 -8.52 4.31
N TYR A 73 -10.14 -8.23 3.05
CA TYR A 73 -8.77 -8.03 2.61
C TYR A 73 -8.67 -6.87 1.62
N CYS A 74 -7.50 -6.24 1.61
CA CYS A 74 -7.13 -5.20 0.67
C CYS A 74 -5.99 -5.74 -0.19
N LEU A 75 -6.18 -5.82 -1.50
CA LEU A 75 -5.14 -6.13 -2.46
C LEU A 75 -4.63 -4.84 -3.06
N CYS A 76 -3.32 -4.67 -3.12
CA CYS A 76 -2.69 -3.52 -3.76
C CYS A 76 -1.60 -3.95 -4.72
N TYR A 77 -1.59 -3.35 -5.89
CA TYR A 77 -0.62 -3.58 -6.95
C TYR A 77 -0.06 -2.24 -7.42
N HIS A 78 1.26 -2.12 -7.47
CA HIS A 78 1.90 -0.94 -8.04
C HIS A 78 1.90 -1.06 -9.57
N VAL A 79 1.17 -0.15 -10.23
CA VAL A 79 0.95 -0.19 -11.67
C VAL A 79 2.26 0.15 -12.40
N PRO A 80 2.70 -0.72 -13.34
CA PRO A 80 3.93 -0.49 -14.09
C PRO A 80 3.72 0.66 -15.10
N MET A 81 4.82 1.29 -15.51
CA MET A 81 4.78 2.59 -16.18
C MET A 81 3.97 2.57 -17.49
N GLU A 82 4.09 1.49 -18.25
CA GLU A 82 3.38 1.22 -19.50
C GLU A 82 1.86 1.29 -19.35
N ASP A 83 1.32 0.81 -18.22
CA ASP A 83 -0.12 0.74 -17.99
C ASP A 83 -0.70 2.03 -17.38
N ARG A 84 0.15 2.93 -16.87
CA ARG A 84 -0.29 4.17 -16.18
C ARG A 84 -0.99 5.16 -17.11
N TYR A 85 -0.53 5.25 -18.35
CA TYR A 85 -1.06 6.19 -19.34
C TYR A 85 -2.44 5.76 -19.85
N GLU A 86 -2.72 4.47 -19.84
CA GLU A 86 -3.98 3.91 -20.32
C GLU A 86 -5.01 3.67 -19.22
N ILE A 87 -4.71 4.04 -17.97
CA ILE A 87 -5.56 3.71 -16.81
C ILE A 87 -6.97 4.33 -16.88
N GLY A 88 -7.18 5.34 -17.71
CA GLY A 88 -8.49 5.91 -18.00
C GLY A 88 -9.39 5.01 -18.87
N ASN A 89 -8.80 4.00 -19.52
CA ASN A 89 -9.51 3.02 -20.33
C ASN A 89 -10.08 1.91 -19.41
N PRO A 90 -11.40 1.67 -19.41
CA PRO A 90 -12.00 0.59 -18.63
C PRO A 90 -11.40 -0.80 -18.92
N LEU A 91 -10.96 -1.04 -20.16
CA LEU A 91 -10.31 -2.31 -20.52
C LEU A 91 -8.95 -2.49 -19.83
N THR A 92 -8.21 -1.41 -19.62
CA THR A 92 -6.92 -1.45 -18.92
C THR A 92 -7.11 -1.74 -17.44
N LEU A 93 -8.14 -1.16 -16.81
CA LEU A 93 -8.50 -1.48 -15.43
C LEU A 93 -8.87 -2.96 -15.26
N LEU A 94 -9.67 -3.52 -16.18
CA LEU A 94 -10.03 -4.95 -16.16
C LEU A 94 -8.80 -5.86 -16.36
N LYS A 95 -7.87 -5.47 -17.23
CA LYS A 95 -6.61 -6.21 -17.44
C LYS A 95 -5.74 -6.18 -16.18
N LEU A 96 -5.60 -5.01 -15.54
CA LEU A 96 -4.82 -4.85 -14.31
C LEU A 96 -5.43 -5.64 -13.15
N GLU A 97 -6.75 -5.59 -13.01
CA GLU A 97 -7.46 -6.41 -12.02
C GLU A 97 -7.18 -7.90 -12.24
N LYS A 98 -7.36 -8.39 -13.48
CA LYS A 98 -7.11 -9.79 -13.81
C LYS A 98 -5.68 -10.19 -13.48
N ARG A 99 -4.69 -9.39 -13.90
CA ARG A 99 -3.27 -9.64 -13.64
C ARG A 99 -2.95 -9.64 -12.15
N MET A 100 -3.50 -8.70 -11.39
CA MET A 100 -3.34 -8.64 -9.93
C MET A 100 -3.86 -9.92 -9.25
N PHE A 101 -5.02 -10.44 -9.65
CA PHE A 101 -5.53 -11.71 -9.13
C PHE A 101 -4.67 -12.91 -9.57
N GLU A 102 -4.20 -12.95 -10.82
CA GLU A 102 -3.30 -14.01 -11.28
C GLU A 102 -1.99 -14.08 -10.46
N PHE A 103 -1.39 -12.92 -10.15
CA PHE A 103 -0.21 -12.85 -9.30
C PHE A 103 -0.50 -13.24 -7.86
N PHE A 104 -1.63 -12.78 -7.31
CA PHE A 104 -2.06 -13.14 -5.96
C PHE A 104 -2.25 -14.64 -5.82
N ASP A 105 -2.97 -15.27 -6.75
CA ASP A 105 -3.26 -16.70 -6.77
C ASP A 105 -1.99 -17.54 -7.01
N ALA A 106 -1.04 -17.02 -7.77
CA ALA A 106 0.28 -17.63 -7.95
C ALA A 106 1.23 -17.44 -6.74
N GLY A 107 0.81 -16.70 -5.72
CA GLY A 107 1.55 -16.50 -4.47
C GLY A 107 2.55 -15.32 -4.50
N TYR A 108 2.54 -14.48 -5.53
CA TYR A 108 3.39 -13.29 -5.63
C TYR A 108 2.81 -12.12 -4.84
N ARG A 109 2.81 -12.29 -3.51
CA ARG A 109 2.24 -11.34 -2.58
C ARG A 109 2.99 -11.34 -1.27
N THR A 110 3.03 -10.19 -0.60
CA THR A 110 3.37 -10.10 0.82
C THR A 110 2.14 -9.69 1.60
N GLN A 111 2.02 -10.18 2.83
CA GLN A 111 1.11 -9.61 3.80
C GLN A 111 1.83 -8.48 4.56
N LEU A 112 1.16 -7.36 4.76
CA LEU A 112 1.69 -6.22 5.53
C LEU A 112 0.66 -5.75 6.57
N PRO A 113 1.08 -4.99 7.58
CA PRO A 113 0.16 -4.23 8.41
C PRO A 113 -0.62 -3.22 7.57
N MET A 114 -1.94 -3.04 7.81
CA MET A 114 -2.75 -2.04 7.09
C MET A 114 -2.18 -0.62 7.18
N THR A 115 -1.46 -0.29 8.25
CA THR A 115 -0.81 1.01 8.44
C THR A 115 0.25 1.31 7.39
N GLU A 116 0.88 0.29 6.79
CA GLU A 116 1.84 0.48 5.69
C GLU A 116 1.17 1.14 4.48
N LEU A 117 -0.09 0.80 4.18
CA LEU A 117 -0.79 1.41 3.05
C LEU A 117 -0.98 2.92 3.23
N LEU A 118 -1.02 3.45 4.46
CA LEU A 118 -1.11 4.89 4.69
C LEU A 118 0.12 5.63 4.13
N TYR A 119 1.29 5.00 4.17
CA TYR A 119 2.52 5.54 3.59
C TYR A 119 2.47 5.53 2.07
N TYR A 120 2.03 4.42 1.47
CA TYR A 120 2.00 4.26 0.01
C TYR A 120 0.85 4.99 -0.68
N SER A 121 -0.33 5.03 -0.05
CA SER A 121 -1.52 5.64 -0.62
C SER A 121 -2.59 5.85 0.45
N ARG A 122 -2.67 7.09 0.97
CA ARG A 122 -3.75 7.48 1.89
C ARG A 122 -5.14 7.27 1.29
N ARG A 123 -5.28 7.46 -0.02
CA ARG A 123 -6.55 7.30 -0.73
C ARG A 123 -7.02 5.84 -0.69
N ASN A 124 -6.13 4.91 -1.01
CA ASN A 124 -6.43 3.48 -0.95
C ASN A 124 -6.56 2.99 0.50
N PHE A 125 -5.77 3.53 1.43
CA PHE A 125 -5.93 3.26 2.87
C PHE A 125 -7.35 3.58 3.32
N ASN A 126 -7.85 4.77 2.98
CA ASN A 126 -9.21 5.17 3.30
C ASN A 126 -10.21 4.21 2.65
N MET A 127 -10.08 3.90 1.36
CA MET A 127 -10.99 2.98 0.68
C MET A 127 -11.04 1.59 1.34
N CYS A 128 -9.88 1.02 1.70
CA CYS A 128 -9.77 -0.29 2.33
C CYS A 128 -10.14 -0.32 3.82
N THR A 129 -10.34 0.84 4.46
CA THR A 129 -10.74 0.95 5.87
C THR A 129 -12.14 1.53 6.07
N HIS A 130 -12.71 2.19 5.06
CA HIS A 130 -13.97 2.94 5.16
C HIS A 130 -15.23 2.08 5.00
N THR A 131 -15.13 0.90 4.38
CA THR A 131 -16.28 0.01 4.16
C THR A 131 -16.84 -0.64 5.43
N ASN A 132 -16.13 -0.50 6.55
CA ASN A 132 -16.61 -0.92 7.86
C ASN A 132 -16.67 0.31 8.76
N ALA A 133 -17.76 0.49 9.50
CA ALA A 133 -17.87 1.44 10.61
C ALA A 133 -16.87 1.17 11.76
N ASN A 134 -15.82 0.39 11.52
CA ASN A 134 -14.71 0.09 12.41
C ASN A 134 -13.43 -0.06 11.56
N PRO A 135 -12.59 0.99 11.48
CA PRO A 135 -11.39 0.97 10.67
C PRO A 135 -10.33 0.11 11.37
N GLY A 136 -9.87 -0.95 10.72
CA GLY A 136 -8.51 -1.44 10.95
C GLY A 136 -8.27 -2.68 11.81
N THR A 137 -9.28 -3.36 12.37
CA THR A 137 -9.01 -4.56 13.19
C THR A 137 -9.02 -5.89 12.41
N ASN A 138 -9.78 -6.01 11.31
CA ASN A 138 -9.95 -7.29 10.61
C ASN A 138 -9.59 -7.28 9.10
N THR A 139 -9.13 -6.15 8.54
CA THR A 139 -8.72 -6.12 7.12
C THR A 139 -7.28 -6.58 6.99
N THR A 140 -7.04 -7.60 6.17
CA THR A 140 -5.68 -8.05 5.83
C THR A 140 -5.17 -7.32 4.59
N LEU A 141 -4.02 -6.66 4.68
CA LEU A 141 -3.37 -6.05 3.52
C LEU A 141 -2.47 -7.05 2.81
N TYR A 142 -2.61 -7.11 1.48
CA TYR A 142 -1.72 -7.85 0.60
C TYR A 142 -1.15 -6.92 -0.48
N PHE A 143 0.17 -6.81 -0.52
CA PHE A 143 0.87 -6.18 -1.65
C PHE A 143 1.21 -7.27 -2.65
N VAL A 144 0.76 -7.08 -3.89
CA VAL A 144 0.94 -7.99 -5.01
C VAL A 144 2.07 -7.47 -5.88
N TYR A 145 2.90 -8.39 -6.37
CA TYR A 145 4.05 -8.06 -7.20
C TYR A 145 4.03 -8.85 -8.51
N PRO A 146 4.61 -8.30 -9.59
CA PRO A 146 4.83 -9.04 -10.82
C PRO A 146 5.67 -10.29 -10.58
N LYS A 147 5.50 -11.28 -11.46
CA LYS A 147 6.42 -12.41 -11.49
C LYS A 147 7.83 -11.91 -11.88
N PRO A 148 8.91 -12.57 -11.43
CA PRO A 148 10.29 -12.17 -11.73
C PRO A 148 10.59 -12.05 -13.24
N ASP A 149 9.98 -12.89 -14.06
CA ASP A 149 10.10 -12.88 -15.53
C ASP A 149 9.36 -11.71 -16.20
N GLU A 150 8.32 -11.16 -15.56
CA GLU A 150 7.60 -9.99 -16.05
C GLU A 150 8.27 -8.66 -15.63
N TYR A 151 9.19 -8.68 -14.67
CA TYR A 151 9.93 -7.47 -14.24
C TYR A 151 10.92 -6.97 -15.31
N HIS A 152 11.45 -7.87 -16.15
CA HIS A 152 12.51 -7.57 -17.12
C HIS A 152 12.02 -7.09 -18.51
N SER A 153 10.71 -7.02 -18.75
CA SER A 153 10.18 -6.55 -20.05
C SER A 153 10.07 -5.03 -20.16
N SER A 154 10.56 -4.28 -19.16
CA SER A 154 10.45 -2.81 -19.08
C SER A 154 11.81 -2.08 -19.20
N THR A 155 12.65 -2.52 -20.15
CA THR A 155 13.82 -1.77 -20.64
C THR A 155 13.60 -1.20 -22.02
#